data_AF-A0A353ZQJ4-F1
#
_entry.id   AF-A0A353ZQJ4-F1
#
_cell.length_a   1.000
_cell.length_b   1.000
_cell.length_c   1.000
_cell.angle_alpha   90.00
_cell.angle_beta   90.00
_cell.angle_gamma   90.00
#
_symmetry.space_group_name_H-M   'P 1'
#
loop_
_entity.id
_entity.type
_entity.pdbx_description
1 polymer ?
#
loop_
_entity_poly.entity_id
_entity_poly.type
_entity_poly.pdbx_seq_one_letter_code
_entity_poly.pdbx_strand_id
1 'polypeptide(L)'
;DESSVVLSCPIGPTPGYPFPLRPPGRYRVDENGLHASVRATNTGERTAPYGVCPHPYLVAGPAPLDEWTLEIPAESFLEVTPDRLLPVAA
;
A
#
# COMPACT_ATOMS: atom_id res chain seq x y z
N ASP A 1 -3.30 5.68 22.38
CA ASP A 1 -3.59 4.33 22.88
C ASP A 1 -2.30 3.53 22.81
N GLU A 2 -1.98 2.77 23.86
CA GLU A 2 -0.68 2.10 24.02
C GLU A 2 -0.42 1.05 22.92
N SER A 3 -1.46 0.53 22.26
CA SER A 3 -1.36 -0.42 21.15
C SER A 3 -1.38 0.22 19.76
N SER A 4 -1.09 1.52 19.66
CA SER A 4 -1.14 2.26 18.39
C SER A 4 0.06 3.19 18.19
N VAL A 5 0.51 3.30 16.94
CA VAL A 5 1.55 4.25 16.53
C VAL A 5 1.15 4.97 15.25
N VAL A 6 1.52 6.24 15.16
CA VAL A 6 1.40 7.03 13.93
C VAL A 6 2.81 7.41 13.48
N LEU A 7 3.18 6.94 12.29
CA LEU A 7 4.44 7.27 11.64
C LEU A 7 4.15 8.26 10.51
N SER A 8 4.95 9.32 10.39
CA SER A 8 4.77 10.33 9.36
C SER A 8 6.11 10.70 8.75
N CYS A 9 6.19 10.71 7.42
CA CYS A 9 7.33 11.18 6.66
C CYS A 9 6.85 12.19 5.61
N PRO A 10 7.00 13.50 5.83
CA PRO A 10 6.64 14.50 4.84
C PRO A 10 7.46 14.32 3.55
N ILE A 11 6.77 14.34 2.41
CA ILE A 11 7.37 14.24 1.08
C ILE A 11 7.40 15.66 0.51
N GLY A 12 8.60 16.18 0.25
CA GLY A 12 8.79 17.45 -0.44
C GLY A 12 8.77 17.28 -1.97
N PRO A 13 8.69 18.39 -2.73
CA PRO A 13 8.80 18.34 -4.18
C PRO A 13 10.17 17.80 -4.63
N THR A 14 10.18 16.91 -5.63
CA THR A 14 11.40 16.39 -6.26
C THR A 14 11.31 16.47 -7.78
N PRO A 15 12.44 16.40 -8.51
CA PRO A 15 12.41 16.26 -9.97
C PRO A 15 11.57 15.04 -10.38
N GLY A 16 10.57 15.24 -11.24
CA GLY A 16 9.63 14.19 -11.68
C GLY A 16 8.41 14.00 -10.77
N TYR A 17 8.42 14.50 -9.53
CA TYR A 17 7.27 14.47 -8.62
C TYR A 17 7.16 15.77 -7.79
N PRO A 18 6.64 16.86 -8.39
CA PRO A 18 6.67 18.20 -7.79
C PRO A 18 5.47 18.47 -6.85
N PHE A 19 4.99 17.46 -6.12
CA PHE A 19 3.81 17.54 -5.26
C PHE A 19 4.19 17.27 -3.80
N PRO A 20 4.03 18.25 -2.89
CA PRO A 20 4.28 18.01 -1.48
C PRO A 20 3.13 17.22 -0.85
N LEU A 21 3.46 16.12 -0.16
CA LEU A 21 2.49 15.28 0.53
C LEU A 21 2.86 15.10 1.99
N ARG A 22 1.85 14.99 2.85
CA ARG A 22 2.00 14.56 4.23
C ARG A 22 1.20 13.26 4.47
N PRO A 23 1.84 12.09 4.39
CA PRO A 23 1.23 10.80 4.69
C PRO A 23 1.54 10.30 6.11
N PRO A 24 0.61 10.40 7.07
CA PRO A 24 0.60 9.53 8.24
C PRO A 24 0.19 8.11 7.87
N GLY A 25 0.98 7.13 8.29
CA GLY A 25 0.59 5.73 8.45
C GLY A 25 0.22 5.47 9.90
N ARG A 26 -1.02 5.04 10.14
CA ARG A 26 -1.49 4.62 11.46
C ARG A 26 -1.48 3.10 11.54
N TYR A 27 -0.85 2.59 12.58
CA TYR A 27 -0.83 1.17 12.91
C TYR A 27 -1.46 0.98 14.27
N ARG A 28 -2.34 0.00 14.42
CA ARG A 28 -2.98 -0.36 15.69
C ARG A 28 -3.11 -1.86 15.78
N VAL A 29 -2.86 -2.42 16.96
CA VAL A 29 -3.09 -3.83 17.26
C VAL A 29 -4.27 -3.95 18.22
N ASP A 30 -5.16 -4.90 17.95
CA ASP A 30 -6.25 -5.30 18.84
C ASP A 30 -6.49 -6.81 18.77
N GLU A 31 -7.56 -7.30 19.39
CA GLU A 31 -7.95 -8.72 19.39
C GLU A 31 -8.24 -9.30 17.99
N ASN A 32 -8.48 -8.44 16.99
CA ASN A 32 -8.72 -8.83 15.60
C ASN A 32 -7.44 -8.69 14.73
N GLY A 33 -6.29 -8.35 15.32
CA GLY A 33 -4.99 -8.33 14.67
C GLY A 33 -4.44 -6.93 14.38
N LEU A 34 -3.61 -6.83 13.34
CA LEU A 34 -2.96 -5.58 12.93
C LEU A 34 -3.83 -4.81 11.95
N HIS A 35 -4.13 -3.56 12.29
CA HIS A 35 -4.83 -2.60 11.45
C HIS A 35 -3.85 -1.55 10.96
N ALA A 36 -3.77 -1.37 9.64
CA ALA A 36 -2.95 -0.35 9.01
C ALA A 36 -3.82 0.56 8.14
N SER A 37 -3.66 1.88 8.29
CA SER A 37 -4.28 2.85 7.39
C SER A 37 -3.30 3.96 7.01
N VAL A 38 -3.37 4.41 5.76
CA VAL A 38 -2.57 5.54 5.27
C VAL A 38 -3.52 6.63 4.81
N ARG A 39 -3.32 7.85 5.32
CA ARG A 39 -4.14 9.01 4.93
C ARG A 39 -3.25 10.17 4.50
N ALA A 40 -2.91 10.23 3.22
CA ALA A 40 -2.13 11.34 2.68
C ALA A 40 -2.94 12.63 2.57
N THR A 41 -2.29 13.76 2.86
CA THR A 41 -2.77 15.10 2.52
C THR A 41 -1.83 15.72 1.49
N ASN A 42 -2.38 16.17 0.37
CA ASN A 42 -1.66 17.04 -0.55
C ASN A 42 -1.65 18.47 0.02
N THR A 43 -0.46 18.98 0.33
CA THR A 43 -0.29 20.32 0.92
C THR A 43 0.11 21.36 -0.12
N GLY A 44 0.07 21.00 -1.40
CA GLY A 44 0.36 21.87 -2.53
C GLY A 44 -0.91 22.41 -3.20
N GLU A 45 -0.71 23.28 -4.19
CA GLU A 45 -1.81 23.98 -4.87
C GLU A 45 -2.35 23.23 -6.10
N ARG A 46 -1.69 22.14 -6.52
CA ARG A 46 -2.04 21.35 -7.71
C ARG A 46 -2.48 19.95 -7.32
N THR A 47 -3.43 19.38 -8.06
CA THR A 47 -3.82 17.97 -7.94
C THR A 47 -2.61 17.05 -8.13
N ALA A 48 -2.33 16.21 -7.14
CA ALA A 48 -1.21 15.28 -7.14
C ALA A 48 -1.66 13.88 -7.58
N PRO A 49 -1.00 13.24 -8.57
CA PRO A 49 -1.13 11.81 -8.78
C PRO A 49 -0.63 11.07 -7.53
N TYR A 50 -1.46 10.21 -6.94
CA TYR A 50 -1.10 9.50 -5.71
C TYR A 50 -1.62 8.08 -5.75
N GLY A 51 -0.72 7.12 -5.52
CA GLY A 51 -1.03 5.72 -5.31
C GLY A 51 -0.20 5.20 -4.15
N VAL A 52 -0.81 4.43 -3.27
CA VAL A 52 -0.14 3.80 -2.13
C VAL A 52 -0.70 2.40 -1.93
N CYS A 53 0.19 1.45 -1.65
CA CYS A 53 -0.16 0.08 -1.35
C CYS A 53 0.82 -0.43 -0.27
N PRO A 54 0.35 -1.16 0.77
CA PRO A 54 1.26 -1.90 1.63
C PRO A 54 1.90 -3.05 0.83
N HIS A 55 3.12 -3.45 1.19
CA HIS A 55 3.84 -4.55 0.51
C HIS A 55 4.17 -5.72 1.47
N PRO A 56 3.17 -6.28 2.20
CA PRO A 56 3.42 -7.36 3.14
C PRO A 56 3.72 -8.66 2.41
N TYR A 57 4.63 -9.45 2.97
CA TYR A 57 4.79 -10.85 2.63
C TYR A 57 4.09 -11.66 3.72
N LEU A 58 3.00 -12.34 3.35
CA LEU A 58 2.21 -13.13 4.29
C LEU A 58 2.82 -14.53 4.44
N VAL A 59 2.74 -15.08 5.66
CA VAL A 59 3.18 -16.44 5.99
C VAL A 59 1.96 -17.19 6.52
N ALA A 60 1.50 -18.22 5.80
CA ALA A 60 0.28 -18.95 6.16
C ALA A 60 0.50 -20.07 7.18
N GLY A 61 1.75 -20.38 7.52
CA GLY A 61 2.09 -21.42 8.51
C GLY A 61 3.45 -22.08 8.21
N PRO A 62 3.70 -23.28 8.77
CA PRO A 62 4.98 -23.98 8.60
C PRO A 62 5.09 -24.79 7.29
N ALA A 63 3.98 -25.00 6.56
CA ALA A 63 4.00 -25.77 5.31
C ALA A 63 4.78 -25.03 4.19
N PRO A 64 5.32 -25.73 3.20
CA PRO A 64 5.91 -25.12 2.01
C PRO A 64 4.95 -24.17 1.29
N LEU A 65 5.50 -23.12 0.64
CA LEU A 65 4.72 -22.11 -0.09
C LEU A 65 3.78 -22.71 -1.14
N ASP A 66 4.27 -23.72 -1.89
CA ASP A 66 3.52 -24.36 -2.98
C ASP A 66 2.30 -25.18 -2.47
N GLU A 67 2.20 -25.42 -1.16
CA GLU A 67 1.06 -26.07 -0.52
C GLU A 67 0.03 -25.07 0.02
N TRP A 68 0.35 -23.77 0.05
CA TRP A 68 -0.58 -22.75 0.53
C TRP A 68 -1.64 -22.43 -0.53
N THR A 69 -2.85 -22.15 -0.07
CA THR A 69 -3.94 -21.64 -0.91
C THR A 69 -4.32 -20.24 -0.45
N LEU A 70 -4.52 -19.33 -1.41
CA LEU A 70 -5.02 -17.99 -1.18
C LEU A 70 -6.36 -17.82 -1.90
N GLU A 71 -7.39 -17.43 -1.14
CA GLU A 71 -8.69 -17.02 -1.70
C GLU A 71 -8.79 -15.49 -1.64
N ILE A 72 -9.14 -14.87 -2.78
CA ILE A 72 -9.39 -13.43 -2.88
C ILE A 72 -10.73 -13.26 -3.59
N PRO A 73 -11.65 -12.42 -3.07
CA PRO A 73 -12.91 -12.12 -3.74
C PRO A 73 -12.67 -11.17 -4.93
N ALA A 74 -12.01 -11.66 -5.97
CA ALA A 74 -11.68 -10.91 -7.19
C ALA A 74 -12.41 -11.52 -8.39
N GLU A 75 -13.12 -10.69 -9.15
CA GLU A 75 -13.84 -11.09 -10.38
C GLU A 75 -13.00 -10.92 -11.64
N SER A 76 -11.99 -10.04 -11.60
CA SER A 76 -11.10 -9.74 -12.72
C SER A 76 -9.67 -9.55 -12.24
N PHE A 77 -8.73 -9.66 -13.18
CA PHE A 77 -7.31 -9.34 -12.96
C PHE A 77 -6.83 -8.41 -14.06
N LEU A 78 -5.81 -7.61 -13.76
CA LEU A 78 -5.17 -6.74 -14.74
C LEU A 78 -4.05 -7.51 -15.44
N GLU A 79 -4.24 -7.82 -16.72
CA GLU A 79 -3.18 -8.42 -17.53
C GLU A 79 -2.05 -7.41 -17.78
N VAL A 80 -0.82 -7.91 -17.77
CA VAL A 80 0.39 -7.08 -17.89
C VAL A 80 1.36 -7.65 -18.91
N THR A 81 2.21 -6.80 -19.50
CA THR A 81 3.25 -7.26 -20.42
C THR A 81 4.24 -8.18 -19.71
N PRO A 82 4.71 -9.28 -20.34
CA PRO A 82 5.52 -10.29 -19.68
C PRO A 82 6.92 -9.81 -19.30
N ASP A 83 7.40 -8.74 -19.94
CA ASP A 83 8.75 -8.20 -19.80
C ASP A 83 8.86 -7.04 -18.80
N ARG A 84 7.82 -6.20 -18.71
CA ARG A 84 7.84 -4.95 -17.94
C ARG A 84 6.73 -4.82 -16.91
N LEU A 85 5.78 -5.76 -16.92
CA LEU A 85 4.62 -5.77 -16.04
C LEU A 85 3.77 -4.48 -16.13
N LEU A 86 3.70 -3.90 -17.33
CA LEU A 86 2.82 -2.75 -17.60
C LEU A 86 1.42 -3.25 -17.99
N PRO A 87 0.33 -2.57 -17.57
CA PRO A 87 -1.03 -2.95 -17.99
C PRO A 87 -1.20 -2.99 -19.51
N VAL A 88 -1.84 -4.04 -20.04
CA VAL A 88 -2.07 -4.20 -21.49
C VAL A 88 -3.28 -3.42 -22.00
N ALA A 89 -4.23 -3.09 -21.11
CA ALA A 89 -5.41 -2.28 -21.37
C ALA A 89 -5.71 -1.41 -20.15
N ALA A 90 -6.41 -0.28 -20.39
CA ALA A 90 -6.86 0.66 -19.36
C ALA A 90 -8.33 0.42 -19.00
#